data_AF-A0A7C4UIV8-F1
#
_entry.id   AF-A0A7C4UIV8-F1
#
_cell.length_a   1.000
_cell.length_b   1.000
_cell.length_c   1.000
_cell.angle_alpha   90.00
_cell.angle_beta   90.00
_cell.angle_gamma   90.00
#
_symmetry.space_group_name_H-M   'P 1'
#
loop_
_entity.id
_entity.type
_entity.pdbx_description
1 polymer ?
#
loop_
_entity_poly.entity_id
_entity_poly.type
_entity_poly.pdbx_seq_one_letter_code
_entity_poly.pdbx_strand_id
1 'polypeptide(L)'
;MTVENYLAEAGAFATLAGLLAGFGLTAVIQFLVAENKSRLVTASIVVFSISTVLFTYSLIVSILVFAATAELNEVRTELDDLSVGGFLVLVTAIFVFLGGIGLSGWIRSRAAGIITTVFAILTMCLTASALWSVISLFM
;
A
#
# COMPACT_ATOMS: atom_id res chain seq x y z
N MET A 1 20.32 -0.83 -15.57
CA MET A 1 19.75 -1.96 -14.80
C MET A 1 19.65 -3.15 -15.74
N THR A 2 19.90 -4.39 -15.29
CA THR A 2 19.65 -5.58 -16.13
C THR A 2 18.15 -5.86 -16.20
N VAL A 3 17.68 -6.47 -17.29
CA VAL A 3 16.26 -6.86 -17.47
C VAL A 3 15.80 -7.76 -16.31
N GLU A 4 16.64 -8.70 -15.89
CA GLU A 4 16.37 -9.60 -14.76
C GLU A 4 16.11 -8.85 -13.45
N ASN A 5 16.92 -7.82 -13.14
CA ASN A 5 16.74 -7.04 -11.91
C ASN A 5 15.44 -6.24 -11.95
N TYR A 6 15.09 -5.68 -13.11
CA TYR A 6 13.86 -4.91 -13.28
C TYR A 6 12.60 -5.80 -13.15
N LEU A 7 12.63 -7.00 -13.73
CA LEU A 7 11.55 -7.98 -13.59
C LEU A 7 11.40 -8.46 -12.14
N ALA A 8 12.51 -8.69 -11.42
CA ALA A 8 12.47 -9.05 -10.02
C ALA A 8 11.84 -7.94 -9.15
N GLU A 9 12.18 -6.68 -9.41
CA GLU A 9 11.61 -5.53 -8.71
C GLU A 9 10.11 -5.37 -8.98
N ALA A 10 9.70 -5.35 -10.25
CA ALA A 10 8.30 -5.23 -10.63
C ALA A 10 7.45 -6.40 -10.07
N GLY A 11 8.00 -7.61 -10.08
CA GLY A 11 7.37 -8.79 -9.48
C GLY A 11 7.21 -8.69 -7.96
N ALA A 12 8.23 -8.16 -7.26
CA ALA A 12 8.16 -7.92 -5.82
C ALA A 12 7.08 -6.89 -5.46
N PHE A 13 7.00 -5.78 -6.20
CA PHE A 13 5.96 -4.76 -5.99
C PHE A 13 4.56 -5.31 -6.29
N ALA A 14 4.39 -6.07 -7.37
CA ALA A 14 3.10 -6.71 -7.69
C ALA A 14 2.65 -7.64 -6.56
N THR A 15 3.58 -8.44 -6.01
CA THR A 15 3.28 -9.38 -4.92
C THR A 15 2.86 -8.64 -3.65
N LEU A 16 3.63 -7.62 -3.25
CA LEU A 16 3.34 -6.81 -2.07
C LEU A 16 2.00 -6.09 -2.20
N ALA A 17 1.76 -5.42 -3.33
CA ALA A 17 0.53 -4.70 -3.60
C ALA A 17 -0.69 -5.64 -3.57
N GLY A 18 -0.57 -6.85 -4.14
CA GLY A 18 -1.66 -7.84 -4.15
C GLY A 18 -2.00 -8.38 -2.76
N LEU A 19 -0.98 -8.71 -1.96
CA LEU A 19 -1.18 -9.18 -0.58
C LEU A 19 -1.86 -8.10 0.28
N LEU A 20 -1.40 -6.85 0.17
CA LEU A 20 -1.95 -5.74 0.95
C LEU A 20 -3.35 -5.34 0.48
N ALA A 21 -3.63 -5.38 -0.83
CA ALA A 21 -4.98 -5.19 -1.36
C ALA A 21 -5.95 -6.24 -0.79
N GLY A 22 -5.57 -7.52 -0.81
CA GLY A 22 -6.38 -8.60 -0.26
C GLY A 22 -6.64 -8.44 1.23
N PHE A 23 -5.62 -8.04 2.00
CA PHE A 23 -5.74 -7.78 3.43
C PHE A 23 -6.67 -6.58 3.72
N GLY A 24 -6.55 -5.49 2.96
CA GLY A 24 -7.44 -4.33 3.07
C GLY A 24 -8.89 -4.66 2.74
N LEU A 25 -9.14 -5.43 1.68
CA LEU A 25 -10.49 -5.88 1.35
C LEU A 25 -11.09 -6.75 2.45
N THR A 26 -10.29 -7.64 3.04
CA THR A 26 -10.72 -8.50 4.15
C THR A 26 -11.11 -7.67 5.37
N ALA A 27 -10.38 -6.59 5.68
CA ALA A 27 -10.73 -5.67 6.75
C ALA A 27 -12.07 -4.95 6.47
N VAL A 28 -12.29 -4.49 5.23
CA VAL A 28 -13.56 -3.88 4.81
C VAL A 28 -14.73 -4.82 5.03
N ILE A 29 -14.63 -6.08 4.58
CA ILE A 29 -15.68 -7.08 4.75
C ILE A 29 -15.97 -7.32 6.24
N GLN A 30 -14.93 -7.46 7.06
CA GLN A 30 -15.09 -7.66 8.51
C GLN A 30 -15.87 -6.51 9.17
N PHE A 31 -15.61 -5.26 8.78
CA PHE A 31 -16.34 -4.11 9.31
C PHE A 31 -17.77 -4.00 8.78
N LEU A 32 -18.04 -4.44 7.54
CA LEU A 32 -19.39 -4.46 6.97
C LEU A 32 -20.29 -5.51 7.63
N VAL A 33 -19.72 -6.67 8.00
CA VAL A 33 -20.45 -7.75 8.66
C VAL A 33 -20.64 -7.48 10.16
N ALA A 34 -19.81 -6.63 10.76
CA ALA A 34 -19.99 -6.21 12.14
C ALA A 34 -21.27 -5.35 12.27
N GLU A 35 -22.22 -5.75 13.15
CA GLU A 35 -23.47 -5.02 13.42
C GLU A 35 -23.27 -3.72 14.24
N ASN A 36 -22.23 -2.95 13.94
CA ASN A 36 -21.85 -1.76 14.69
C ASN A 36 -21.93 -0.51 13.81
N LYS A 37 -23.01 0.27 13.95
CA LYS A 37 -23.31 1.47 13.14
C LYS A 37 -22.54 2.74 13.57
N SER A 38 -21.41 2.59 14.25
CA SER A 38 -20.65 3.76 14.69
C SER A 38 -19.99 4.50 13.51
N ARG A 39 -19.86 5.82 13.62
CA ARG A 39 -19.16 6.65 12.61
C ARG A 39 -17.70 6.20 12.39
N LEU A 40 -17.07 5.65 13.42
CA LEU A 40 -15.69 5.15 13.36
C LEU A 40 -15.56 3.88 12.48
N VAL A 41 -16.57 3.02 12.50
CA VAL A 41 -16.63 1.83 11.61
C VAL A 41 -16.76 2.28 10.17
N THR A 42 -17.65 3.23 9.87
CA THR A 42 -17.79 3.80 8.51
C THR A 42 -16.49 4.47 8.04
N ALA A 43 -15.85 5.27 8.90
CA ALA A 43 -14.57 5.90 8.57
C ALA A 43 -13.48 4.84 8.26
N SER A 44 -13.42 3.77 9.05
CA SER A 44 -12.46 2.68 8.84
C SER A 44 -12.73 1.93 7.53
N ILE A 45 -14.00 1.66 7.21
CA ILE A 45 -14.41 1.05 5.92
C ILE A 45 -13.93 1.91 4.76
N VAL A 46 -14.18 3.22 4.80
CA VAL A 46 -13.78 4.15 3.73
C VAL A 46 -12.26 4.17 3.57
N VAL A 47 -11.51 4.31 4.66
CA VAL A 47 -10.04 4.36 4.63
C VAL A 47 -9.44 3.06 4.09
N PHE A 48 -9.90 1.91 4.58
CA PHE A 48 -9.42 0.62 4.06
C PHE A 48 -9.84 0.38 2.60
N SER A 49 -11.02 0.83 2.19
CA SER A 49 -11.46 0.74 0.79
C SER A 49 -10.57 1.58 -0.13
N ILE A 50 -10.27 2.82 0.26
CA ILE A 50 -9.36 3.70 -0.49
C ILE A 50 -7.98 3.04 -0.62
N SER A 51 -7.41 2.56 0.49
CA SER A 51 -6.10 1.88 0.44
C SER A 51 -6.11 0.64 -0.46
N THR A 52 -7.20 -0.14 -0.45
CA THR A 52 -7.35 -1.34 -1.28
C THR A 52 -7.37 -1.00 -2.77
N VAL A 53 -8.06 0.07 -3.15
CA VAL A 53 -8.10 0.55 -4.54
C VAL A 53 -6.71 1.02 -4.97
N LEU A 54 -6.00 1.77 -4.12
CA LEU A 54 -4.64 2.24 -4.43
C LEU A 54 -3.65 1.07 -4.56
N PHE A 55 -3.72 0.07 -3.67
CA PHE A 55 -2.92 -1.14 -3.78
C PHE A 55 -3.23 -1.91 -5.08
N THR A 56 -4.52 -2.07 -5.41
CA THR A 56 -4.92 -2.74 -6.66
C THR A 56 -4.41 -2.01 -7.89
N TYR A 57 -4.47 -0.67 -7.91
CA TYR A 57 -3.92 0.14 -8.99
C TYR A 57 -2.41 -0.10 -9.15
N SER A 58 -1.66 -0.03 -8.05
CA SER A 58 -0.21 -0.26 -8.06
C SER A 58 0.16 -1.68 -8.50
N LEU A 59 -0.63 -2.69 -8.09
CA LEU A 59 -0.50 -4.06 -8.58
C LEU A 59 -0.68 -4.13 -10.09
N ILE A 60 -1.73 -3.52 -10.64
CA ILE A 60 -2.00 -3.56 -12.09
C ILE A 60 -0.85 -2.91 -12.85
N VAL A 61 -0.38 -1.74 -12.40
CA VAL A 61 0.76 -1.05 -13.02
C VAL A 61 2.01 -1.95 -13.00
N SER A 62 2.32 -2.55 -11.85
CA SER A 62 3.50 -3.41 -11.70
C SER A 62 3.43 -4.64 -12.60
N ILE A 63 2.25 -5.27 -12.74
CA ILE A 63 2.02 -6.41 -13.64
C ILE A 63 2.17 -6.00 -15.10
N LEU A 64 1.60 -4.85 -15.50
CA LEU A 64 1.69 -4.38 -16.89
C LEU A 64 3.14 -4.04 -17.27
N VAL A 65 3.87 -3.35 -16.38
CA VAL A 65 5.28 -3.02 -16.56
C VAL A 65 6.15 -4.29 -16.62
N PHE A 66 5.88 -5.24 -15.73
CA PHE A 66 6.54 -6.56 -15.75
C PHE A 66 6.28 -7.28 -17.09
N ALA A 67 5.03 -7.36 -17.53
CA ALA A 67 4.65 -8.03 -18.76
C ALA A 67 5.29 -7.37 -19.99
N ALA A 68 5.24 -6.03 -20.10
CA ALA A 68 5.87 -5.31 -21.21
C ALA A 68 7.39 -5.55 -21.25
N THR A 69 8.05 -5.53 -20.10
CA THR A 69 9.50 -5.75 -20.02
C THR A 69 9.88 -7.19 -20.36
N ALA A 70 9.06 -8.16 -19.96
CA ALA A 70 9.27 -9.58 -20.26
C ALA A 70 9.06 -9.88 -21.74
N GLU A 71 8.01 -9.35 -22.35
CA GLU A 71 7.68 -9.57 -23.76
C GLU A 71 8.69 -8.91 -24.70
N LEU A 72 9.15 -7.70 -24.37
CA LEU A 72 10.14 -6.97 -25.19
C LEU A 72 11.59 -7.37 -24.87
N ASN A 73 11.82 -8.06 -23.76
CA ASN A 73 13.15 -8.39 -23.23
C ASN A 73 14.08 -7.16 -23.16
N GLU A 74 13.52 -5.98 -22.89
CA GLU A 74 14.18 -4.69 -22.87
C GLU A 74 13.49 -3.78 -21.85
N VAL A 75 14.26 -2.95 -21.14
CA VAL A 75 13.72 -1.90 -20.26
C VAL A 75 13.48 -0.64 -21.08
N ARG A 76 12.21 -0.29 -21.26
CA ARG A 76 11.76 0.88 -22.03
C ARG A 76 11.61 2.10 -21.12
N THR A 77 12.37 3.15 -21.38
CA THR A 77 12.32 4.40 -20.60
C THR A 77 10.95 5.09 -20.69
N GLU A 78 10.16 4.81 -21.74
CA GLU A 78 8.80 5.34 -21.87
C GLU A 78 7.84 4.84 -20.76
N LEU A 79 8.20 3.75 -20.07
CA LEU A 79 7.42 3.21 -18.94
C LEU A 79 7.92 3.69 -17.58
N ASP A 80 9.03 4.44 -17.51
CA ASP A 80 9.62 4.85 -16.23
C ASP A 80 8.67 5.73 -15.42
N ASP A 81 8.02 6.71 -16.06
CA ASP A 81 7.04 7.58 -15.38
C ASP A 81 5.86 6.78 -14.82
N LEU A 82 5.41 5.75 -15.55
CA LEU A 82 4.32 4.88 -15.11
C LEU A 82 4.77 4.02 -13.93
N SER A 83 5.99 3.47 -13.97
CA SER A 83 6.56 2.66 -12.89
C SER A 83 6.76 3.49 -11.62
N VAL A 84 7.34 4.68 -11.74
CA VAL A 84 7.51 5.63 -10.62
C VAL A 84 6.15 6.05 -10.07
N GLY A 85 5.19 6.37 -10.93
CA GLY A 85 3.81 6.69 -10.52
C GLY A 85 3.15 5.54 -9.74
N GLY A 86 3.28 4.31 -10.24
CA GLY A 86 2.78 3.10 -9.58
C GLY A 86 3.42 2.87 -8.21
N PHE A 87 4.72 3.11 -8.07
CA PHE A 87 5.44 3.05 -6.80
C PHE A 87 5.00 4.14 -5.82
N LEU A 88 4.85 5.39 -6.27
CA LEU A 88 4.37 6.48 -5.41
C LEU A 88 2.94 6.23 -4.90
N VAL A 89 2.08 5.67 -5.75
CA VAL A 89 0.74 5.24 -5.33
C VAL A 89 0.81 4.10 -4.32
N LEU A 90 1.73 3.13 -4.48
CA LEU A 90 1.97 2.08 -3.49
C LEU A 90 2.33 2.65 -2.12
N VAL A 91 3.29 3.56 -2.09
CA VAL A 91 3.74 4.23 -0.87
C VAL A 91 2.59 4.98 -0.22
N THR A 92 1.82 5.74 -1.01
CA THR A 92 0.63 6.45 -0.52
C THR A 92 -0.40 5.48 0.06
N ALA A 93 -0.64 4.35 -0.61
CA ALA A 93 -1.54 3.30 -0.14
C ALA A 93 -1.12 2.75 1.24
N ILE A 94 0.19 2.54 1.47
CA ILE A 94 0.72 2.10 2.77
C ILE A 94 0.38 3.09 3.88
N PHE A 95 0.57 4.40 3.66
CA PHE A 95 0.23 5.41 4.66
C PHE A 95 -1.27 5.47 4.95
N VAL A 96 -2.11 5.43 3.91
CA VAL A 96 -3.58 5.36 4.09
C VAL A 96 -3.97 4.10 4.86
N PHE A 97 -3.35 2.97 4.53
CA PHE A 97 -3.57 1.69 5.18
C PHE A 97 -3.23 1.73 6.68
N LEU A 98 -2.06 2.27 7.04
CA LEU A 98 -1.64 2.49 8.43
C LEU A 98 -2.61 3.41 9.18
N GLY A 99 -3.16 4.42 8.50
CA GLY A 99 -4.23 5.27 9.05
C GLY A 99 -5.48 4.45 9.41
N GLY A 100 -5.88 3.52 8.54
CA GLY A 100 -6.98 2.59 8.80
C GLY A 100 -6.74 1.70 10.02
N ILE A 101 -5.51 1.19 10.18
CA ILE A 101 -5.12 0.40 11.36
C ILE A 101 -5.25 1.25 12.63
N GLY A 102 -4.75 2.48 12.63
CA GLY A 102 -4.85 3.39 13.77
C GLY A 102 -6.31 3.67 14.16
N LEU A 103 -7.19 3.91 13.18
CA LEU A 103 -8.62 4.11 13.37
C LEU A 103 -9.33 2.88 13.95
N SER A 104 -8.94 1.68 13.50
CA SER A 104 -9.61 0.44 13.87
C SER A 104 -9.62 0.16 15.38
N GLY A 105 -8.56 0.54 16.11
CA GLY A 105 -8.49 0.32 17.56
C GLY A 105 -9.52 1.14 18.34
N TRP A 106 -9.90 2.32 17.83
CA TRP A 106 -10.90 3.19 18.46
C TRP A 106 -12.32 2.60 18.42
N ILE A 107 -12.58 1.67 17.51
CA ILE A 107 -13.87 0.96 17.42
C ILE A 107 -14.10 0.12 18.67
N ARG A 108 -13.04 -0.47 19.24
CA ARG A 108 -13.15 -1.39 20.38
C ARG A 108 -13.10 -0.68 21.72
N SER A 109 -12.09 0.16 21.96
CA SER A 109 -11.94 0.89 23.22
C SER A 109 -10.96 2.06 23.09
N ARG A 110 -11.01 3.02 24.03
CA ARG A 110 -10.06 4.14 24.06
C ARG A 110 -8.62 3.66 24.24
N ALA A 111 -8.39 2.66 25.10
CA ALA A 111 -7.06 2.11 25.33
C ALA A 111 -6.49 1.46 24.05
N ALA A 112 -7.30 0.65 23.37
CA ALA A 112 -6.89 0.03 22.10
C ALA A 112 -6.65 1.08 21.00
N GLY A 113 -7.50 2.11 20.93
CA GLY A 113 -7.34 3.23 20.00
C GLY A 113 -6.01 3.98 20.19
N ILE A 114 -5.67 4.33 21.43
CA ILE A 114 -4.39 5.00 21.74
C ILE A 114 -3.21 4.11 21.33
N ILE A 115 -3.21 2.85 21.74
CA ILE A 115 -2.09 1.93 21.46
C ILE A 115 -1.90 1.74 19.95
N THR A 116 -2.97 1.43 19.22
CA THR A 116 -2.91 1.22 17.76
C THR A 116 -2.52 2.48 17.00
N THR A 117 -2.97 3.66 17.45
CA THR A 117 -2.58 4.94 16.84
C THR A 117 -1.10 5.24 17.07
N VAL A 118 -0.58 5.00 18.28
CA VAL A 118 0.85 5.17 18.58
C VAL A 118 1.69 4.23 17.72
N PHE A 119 1.32 2.95 17.62
CA PHE A 119 2.02 2.01 16.75
C PHE A 119 1.92 2.41 15.27
N ALA A 120 0.76 2.88 14.81
CA ALA A 120 0.60 3.36 13.44
C ALA A 120 1.53 4.54 13.15
N ILE A 121 1.61 5.53 14.04
CA ILE A 121 2.49 6.70 13.89
C ILE A 121 3.97 6.27 13.90
N LEU A 122 4.38 5.41 14.84
CA LEU A 122 5.75 4.90 14.89
C LEU A 122 6.12 4.17 13.59
N THR A 123 5.24 3.30 13.09
CA THR A 123 5.45 2.60 11.82
C THR A 123 5.49 3.59 10.65
N MET A 124 4.61 4.59 10.60
CA MET A 124 4.68 5.64 9.58
C MET A 124 6.03 6.37 9.57
N CYS A 125 6.54 6.74 10.75
CA CYS A 125 7.85 7.39 10.88
C CYS A 125 8.99 6.47 10.42
N LEU A 126 8.96 5.19 10.78
CA LEU A 126 9.96 4.20 10.36
C LEU A 126 9.91 3.93 8.85
N THR A 127 8.71 3.84 8.28
CA THR A 127 8.54 3.69 6.83
C THR A 127 9.05 4.93 6.09
N ALA A 128 8.71 6.13 6.56
CA ALA A 128 9.19 7.38 5.98
C ALA A 128 10.71 7.52 6.06
N SER A 129 11.32 7.16 7.20
CA SER A 129 12.78 7.21 7.35
C SER A 129 13.49 6.17 6.47
N ALA A 130 12.92 4.97 6.31
CA ALA A 130 13.45 3.97 5.39
C ALA A 130 13.39 4.45 3.93
N LEU A 131 12.26 5.02 3.51
CA LEU A 131 12.10 5.61 2.17
C LEU A 131 13.10 6.75 1.94
N TRP A 132 13.23 7.65 2.92
CA TRP A 132 14.20 8.74 2.85
C TRP A 132 15.63 8.23 2.73
N SER A 133 16.00 7.22 3.52
CA SER A 133 17.34 6.62 3.46
C SER A 133 17.65 6.06 2.08
N VAL A 134 16.67 5.43 1.42
CA VAL A 134 16.86 4.92 0.05
C VAL A 134 16.96 6.05 -0.96
N ILE A 135 16.07 7.04 -0.90
CA ILE A 135 16.08 8.19 -1.81
C ILE A 135 17.38 8.98 -1.71
N SER A 136 17.93 9.15 -0.50
CA SER A 136 19.17 9.88 -0.27
C SER A 136 20.42 9.26 -0.93
N LEU A 137 20.35 8.00 -1.39
CA LEU A 137 21.42 7.37 -2.15
C LEU A 137 21.50 7.87 -3.61
N PHE A 138 20.42 8.48 -4.11
CA PHE A 138 20.29 8.92 -5.49
C PHE A 138 20.34 10.45 -5.63
N MET A 139 20.53 11.18 -4.51
CA MET A 139 20.77 12.63 -4.47
C MET A 139 22.26 12.91 -4.28
#